data_AF-A0A3D3NCU9-F1
#
_entry.id   AF-A0A3D3NCU9-F1
#
_cell.length_a   1.000
_cell.length_b   1.000
_cell.length_c   1.000
_cell.angle_alpha   90.00
_cell.angle_beta   90.00
_cell.angle_gamma   90.00
#
_symmetry.space_group_name_H-M   'P 1'
#
loop_
_entity.id
_entity.type
_entity.pdbx_description
1 polymer ?
#
loop_
_entity_poly.entity_id
_entity_poly.type
_entity_poly.pdbx_seq_one_letter_code
_entity_poly.pdbx_strand_id
1 'polypeptide(L)'
;MLLGSVEHQTLGEPGRKAGKRGEAKPDALRDEARPARQGLEGSGRDGLLPQALASVNMVKAWKRVKANRGSAGVDGRTIAETAAYLRTHWPRIREALLNGSYRPDPVRRVQIPKPGGGMRELGIPTVTDRLVQQALLQVLQPKIDPAFSEHSFGFRPGRRAHDAVLNARRYVQDGYRVVVDVDLEKFFDRVNHDILMDRLSRRIDDKAVLRLIRRYLVAGIMDGGVVMQRYEGTPQGGPLT
;
A
#
# COMPACT_ATOMS: atom_id res chain seq x y z
N MET A 1 1.60 -5.16 44.58
CA MET A 1 0.43 -4.33 44.22
C MET A 1 -0.39 -5.12 43.23
N LEU A 2 -1.67 -5.37 43.54
CA LEU A 2 -2.54 -6.26 42.76
C LEU A 2 -2.79 -5.71 41.35
N LEU A 3 -2.65 -6.61 40.36
CA LEU A 3 -3.03 -6.37 38.96
C LEU A 3 -4.56 -6.26 38.89
N GLY A 4 -5.05 -5.11 38.43
CA GLY A 4 -6.47 -4.87 38.19
C GLY A 4 -7.02 -5.75 37.09
N SER A 5 -8.24 -6.21 37.29
CA SER A 5 -9.03 -7.06 36.40
C SER A 5 -9.29 -6.40 35.04
N VAL A 6 -9.16 -7.20 33.97
CA VAL A 6 -9.55 -6.83 32.60
C VAL A 6 -11.05 -7.08 32.45
N GLU A 7 -11.83 -6.03 32.23
CA GLU A 7 -13.25 -6.15 31.87
C GLU A 7 -13.41 -6.06 30.35
N HIS A 8 -13.89 -7.14 29.74
CA HIS A 8 -14.33 -7.16 28.34
C HIS A 8 -15.81 -6.77 28.28
N GLN A 9 -16.12 -5.61 27.68
CA GLN A 9 -17.49 -5.27 27.30
C GLN A 9 -17.75 -5.67 25.84
N THR A 10 -18.65 -6.63 25.65
CA THR A 10 -19.22 -6.99 24.34
C THR A 10 -20.22 -5.92 23.87
N LEU A 11 -20.12 -5.55 22.59
CA LEU A 11 -21.01 -4.61 21.91
C LEU A 11 -22.46 -5.14 21.90
N GLY A 12 -23.38 -4.35 22.47
CA GLY A 12 -24.82 -4.61 22.43
C GLY A 12 -25.43 -4.28 21.06
N GLU A 13 -26.44 -5.07 20.67
CA GLU A 13 -27.18 -4.90 19.42
C GLU A 13 -28.06 -3.63 19.43
N PRO A 14 -28.04 -2.80 18.38
CA PRO A 14 -28.99 -1.71 18.24
C PRO A 14 -30.27 -2.20 17.55
N GLY A 15 -31.31 -2.46 18.34
CA GLY A 15 -32.67 -2.61 17.84
C GLY A 15 -33.42 -1.27 17.85
N ARG A 16 -33.91 -0.80 16.69
CA ARG A 16 -35.23 -0.15 16.56
C ARG A 16 -35.69 0.04 15.11
N LYS A 17 -37.00 -0.13 14.95
CA LYS A 17 -37.80 -0.30 13.72
C LYS A 17 -38.04 1.00 12.93
N ALA A 18 -38.34 0.80 11.65
CA ALA A 18 -38.73 1.79 10.64
C ALA A 18 -40.03 2.55 10.96
N GLY A 19 -40.08 3.83 10.54
CA GLY A 19 -41.26 4.69 10.49
C GLY A 19 -41.27 5.53 9.20
N LYS A 20 -42.47 5.75 8.64
CA LYS A 20 -42.77 6.13 7.23
C LYS A 20 -42.57 7.61 6.86
N ARG A 21 -42.31 7.80 5.56
CA ARG A 21 -42.73 8.83 4.56
C ARG A 21 -42.83 10.31 4.98
N GLY A 22 -42.09 11.15 4.25
CA GLY A 22 -42.40 12.54 3.96
C GLY A 22 -41.92 12.88 2.55
N GLU A 23 -42.85 13.26 1.67
CA GLU A 23 -42.62 13.64 0.27
C GLU A 23 -41.98 15.04 0.17
N ALA A 24 -41.01 15.21 -0.74
CA ALA A 24 -40.53 16.51 -1.19
C ALA A 24 -40.50 16.55 -2.73
N LYS A 25 -41.02 17.65 -3.28
CA LYS A 25 -41.27 17.92 -4.70
C LYS A 25 -39.97 18.11 -5.51
N PRO A 26 -39.97 17.84 -6.83
CA PRO A 26 -38.77 17.94 -7.65
C PRO A 26 -38.58 19.38 -8.13
N ASP A 27 -37.45 19.99 -7.82
CA ASP A 27 -37.05 21.25 -8.44
C ASP A 27 -35.94 20.97 -9.47
N ALA A 28 -36.30 21.24 -10.73
CA ALA A 28 -35.46 21.01 -11.89
C ALA A 28 -34.47 22.16 -12.04
N LEU A 29 -33.22 21.94 -11.64
CA LEU A 29 -32.11 22.81 -12.00
C LEU A 29 -31.21 22.08 -13.00
N ARG A 30 -31.19 22.66 -14.21
CA ARG A 30 -30.44 22.23 -15.40
C ARG A 30 -28.95 22.13 -15.09
N ASP A 31 -28.42 20.92 -15.16
CA ASP A 31 -26.98 20.66 -15.07
C ASP A 31 -26.42 20.54 -16.50
N GLU A 32 -26.07 21.68 -17.10
CA GLU A 32 -25.32 21.68 -18.35
C GLU A 32 -23.89 21.23 -18.07
N ALA A 33 -23.67 19.93 -18.24
CA ALA A 33 -22.35 19.31 -18.24
C ALA A 33 -21.46 19.98 -19.30
N ARG A 34 -20.54 20.84 -18.86
CA ARG A 34 -19.44 21.31 -19.70
C ARG A 34 -18.53 20.12 -20.03
N PRO A 35 -18.24 19.82 -21.31
CA PRO A 35 -17.34 18.74 -21.65
C PRO A 35 -15.97 19.03 -21.05
N ALA A 36 -15.44 18.06 -20.31
CA ALA A 36 -14.10 18.10 -19.76
C ALA A 36 -13.11 18.39 -20.90
N ARG A 37 -12.50 19.57 -20.85
CA ARG A 37 -11.34 19.88 -21.68
C ARG A 37 -10.30 18.80 -21.40
N GLN A 38 -9.95 18.02 -22.42
CA GLN A 38 -8.78 17.15 -22.39
C GLN A 38 -7.54 18.04 -22.26
N GLY A 39 -7.18 18.35 -21.02
CA GLY A 39 -5.89 18.93 -20.68
C GLY A 39 -4.82 17.84 -20.79
N LEU A 40 -4.20 17.76 -21.96
CA LEU A 40 -2.84 17.25 -22.11
C LEU A 40 -1.89 18.28 -21.48
N GLU A 41 -1.81 18.32 -20.15
CA GLU A 41 -0.83 19.12 -19.40
C GLU A 41 -0.40 18.29 -18.16
N GLY A 42 0.87 18.04 -17.85
CA GLY A 42 2.10 18.61 -18.38
C GLY A 42 3.09 17.56 -18.89
N SER A 43 3.66 17.88 -20.05
CA SER A 43 4.99 17.47 -20.44
C SER A 43 6.00 18.12 -19.48
N GLY A 44 6.63 17.33 -18.61
CA GLY A 44 7.67 17.83 -17.74
C GLY A 44 8.58 16.72 -17.26
N ARG A 45 9.88 16.95 -17.32
CA ARG A 45 10.91 16.13 -16.65
C ARG A 45 10.73 16.07 -15.11
N ASP A 46 9.67 16.68 -14.58
CA ASP A 46 9.38 16.89 -13.17
C ASP A 46 8.29 15.96 -12.58
N GLY A 47 7.73 15.04 -13.37
CA GLY A 47 6.79 14.04 -12.85
C GLY A 47 7.41 13.10 -11.81
N LEU A 48 6.61 12.60 -10.86
CA LEU A 48 7.06 11.67 -9.83
C LEU A 48 7.54 10.35 -10.43
N LEU A 49 6.89 9.88 -11.50
CA LEU A 49 7.29 8.65 -12.17
C LEU A 49 8.70 8.77 -12.83
N PRO A 50 9.01 9.80 -13.64
CA PRO A 50 10.38 10.07 -14.08
C PRO A 50 11.40 10.15 -12.95
N GLN A 51 11.07 10.79 -11.82
CA GLN A 51 11.94 10.85 -10.65
C GLN A 51 12.19 9.47 -10.04
N ALA A 52 11.16 8.64 -9.92
CA ALA A 52 11.29 7.25 -9.46
C ALA A 52 12.23 6.44 -10.36
N LEU A 53 12.13 6.64 -11.67
CA LEU A 53 12.91 5.93 -12.69
C LEU A 53 14.28 6.56 -12.99
N ALA A 54 14.66 7.62 -12.27
CA ALA A 54 15.97 8.26 -12.41
C ALA A 54 17.08 7.27 -12.03
N SER A 55 18.17 7.23 -12.80
CA SER A 55 19.26 6.24 -12.62
C SER A 55 19.79 6.20 -11.19
N VAL A 56 19.98 7.36 -10.56
CA VAL A 56 20.45 7.47 -9.17
C VAL A 56 19.47 6.84 -8.18
N ASN A 57 18.16 7.06 -8.37
CA ASN A 57 17.12 6.46 -7.53
C ASN A 57 17.05 4.95 -7.75
N MET A 58 17.07 4.50 -9.00
CA MET A 58 17.06 3.08 -9.36
C MET A 58 18.25 2.31 -8.77
N VAL A 59 19.44 2.90 -8.74
CA VAL A 59 20.61 2.29 -8.07
C VAL A 59 20.38 2.15 -6.56
N LYS A 60 19.80 3.16 -5.90
CA LYS A 60 19.45 3.08 -4.47
C LYS A 60 18.40 2.00 -4.22
N ALA A 61 17.35 1.95 -5.04
CA ALA A 61 16.31 0.93 -4.98
C ALA A 61 16.89 -0.47 -5.15
N TRP A 62 17.78 -0.66 -6.12
CA TRP A 62 18.45 -1.94 -6.36
C TRP A 62 19.32 -2.39 -5.17
N LYS A 63 20.09 -1.48 -4.56
CA LYS A 63 20.86 -1.76 -3.34
C LYS A 63 19.95 -2.24 -2.21
N ARG A 64 18.79 -1.60 -2.03
CA ARG A 64 17.80 -1.99 -1.00
C ARG A 64 17.19 -3.36 -1.26
N VAL A 65 16.76 -3.63 -2.51
CA VAL A 65 16.22 -4.95 -2.90
C VAL A 65 17.25 -6.06 -2.69
N LYS A 66 18.52 -5.82 -3.02
CA LYS A 66 19.63 -6.75 -2.76
C LYS A 66 19.83 -7.02 -1.27
N ALA A 67 19.85 -5.97 -0.45
CA ALA A 67 20.06 -6.08 0.99
C ALA A 67 18.96 -6.91 1.69
N ASN A 68 17.73 -6.85 1.17
CA ASN A 68 16.58 -7.58 1.74
C ASN A 68 16.62 -9.10 1.47
N ARG A 69 17.46 -9.59 0.54
CA ARG A 69 17.65 -11.03 0.23
C ARG A 69 16.35 -11.84 0.01
N GLY A 70 15.31 -11.19 -0.52
CA GLY A 70 14.01 -11.83 -0.73
C GLY A 70 14.04 -12.92 -1.83
N SER A 71 13.22 -13.94 -1.67
CA SER A 71 13.07 -15.05 -2.63
C SER A 71 12.57 -14.57 -4.01
N ALA A 72 12.72 -15.43 -5.02
CA ALA A 72 12.17 -15.19 -6.35
C ALA A 72 10.64 -15.08 -6.34
N GLY A 73 10.09 -14.29 -7.28
CA GLY A 73 8.66 -14.19 -7.53
C GLY A 73 8.16 -15.33 -8.42
N VAL A 74 7.06 -15.10 -9.15
CA VAL A 74 6.44 -16.10 -10.04
C VAL A 74 7.30 -16.44 -11.25
N ASP A 75 8.19 -15.54 -11.65
CA ASP A 75 9.08 -15.70 -12.78
C ASP A 75 10.33 -16.53 -12.47
N GLY A 76 10.49 -16.98 -11.21
CA GLY A 76 11.59 -17.83 -10.77
C GLY A 76 12.96 -17.15 -10.72
N ARG A 77 13.10 -15.90 -11.17
CA ARG A 77 14.41 -15.24 -11.26
C ARG A 77 14.92 -14.82 -9.89
N THR A 78 16.12 -15.27 -9.58
CA THR A 78 16.91 -14.78 -8.46
C THR A 78 17.33 -13.32 -8.67
N ILE A 79 17.87 -12.71 -7.62
CA ILE A 79 18.43 -11.36 -7.69
C ILE A 79 19.56 -11.27 -8.73
N ALA A 80 20.40 -12.30 -8.85
CA ALA A 80 21.51 -12.35 -9.80
C ALA A 80 21.01 -12.44 -11.25
N GLU A 81 20.07 -13.34 -11.52
CA GLU A 81 19.47 -13.51 -12.85
C GLU A 81 18.68 -12.27 -13.28
N THR A 82 17.96 -11.66 -12.34
CA THR A 82 17.26 -10.39 -12.61
C THR A 82 18.25 -9.28 -12.96
N ALA A 83 19.42 -9.24 -12.31
CA ALA A 83 20.46 -8.28 -12.64
C ALA A 83 20.92 -8.43 -14.10
N ALA A 84 21.12 -9.67 -14.55
CA ALA A 84 21.50 -9.98 -15.93
C ALA A 84 20.38 -9.63 -16.92
N TYR A 85 19.15 -9.99 -16.59
CA TYR A 85 17.96 -9.69 -17.39
C TYR A 85 17.76 -8.18 -17.62
N LEU A 86 17.87 -7.39 -16.54
CA LEU A 86 17.67 -5.94 -16.61
C LEU A 86 18.74 -5.22 -17.44
N ARG A 87 19.96 -5.77 -17.61
CA ARG A 87 20.98 -5.14 -18.47
C ARG A 87 20.52 -4.96 -19.91
N THR A 88 19.71 -5.89 -20.42
CA THR A 88 19.22 -5.87 -21.80
C THR A 88 17.75 -5.44 -21.91
N HIS A 89 16.93 -5.75 -20.91
CA HIS A 89 15.47 -5.51 -20.97
C HIS A 89 15.01 -4.21 -20.33
N TRP A 90 15.87 -3.54 -19.55
CA TRP A 90 15.49 -2.31 -18.84
C TRP A 90 14.98 -1.18 -19.75
N PRO A 91 15.56 -0.88 -20.92
CA PRO A 91 15.04 0.18 -21.80
C PRO A 91 13.56 -0.02 -22.15
N ARG A 92 13.18 -1.24 -22.53
CA ARG A 92 11.80 -1.62 -22.84
C ARG A 92 10.88 -1.52 -21.62
N ILE A 93 11.33 -2.01 -20.45
CA ILE A 93 10.54 -1.94 -19.21
C ILE A 93 10.32 -0.48 -18.81
N ARG A 94 11.36 0.35 -18.88
CA ARG A 94 11.29 1.78 -18.57
C ARG A 94 10.33 2.51 -19.50
N GLU A 95 10.39 2.25 -20.79
CA GLU A 95 9.45 2.80 -21.76
C GLU A 95 8.01 2.38 -21.43
N ALA A 96 7.79 1.09 -21.15
CA ALA A 96 6.48 0.58 -20.76
C ALA A 96 5.94 1.22 -19.47
N LEU A 97 6.81 1.52 -18.51
CA LEU A 97 6.44 2.24 -17.29
C LEU A 97 6.01 3.68 -17.62
N LEU A 98 6.82 4.41 -18.40
CA LEU A 98 6.57 5.81 -18.76
C LEU A 98 5.32 5.99 -19.62
N ASN A 99 5.09 5.12 -20.61
CA ASN A 99 3.89 5.17 -21.45
C ASN A 99 2.67 4.52 -20.80
N GLY A 100 2.82 3.93 -19.61
CA GLY A 100 1.74 3.30 -18.87
C GLY A 100 1.23 2.01 -19.50
N SER A 101 2.02 1.28 -20.28
CA SER A 101 1.69 -0.07 -20.77
C SER A 101 2.18 -1.19 -19.83
N TYR A 102 3.10 -0.89 -18.90
CA TYR A 102 3.63 -1.88 -17.96
C TYR A 102 2.54 -2.56 -17.10
N ARG A 103 2.55 -3.88 -17.05
CA ARG A 103 1.69 -4.68 -16.19
C ARG A 103 2.58 -5.44 -15.20
N PRO A 104 2.41 -5.23 -13.88
CA PRO A 104 3.07 -6.04 -12.86
C PRO A 104 2.74 -7.52 -13.03
N ASP A 105 3.68 -8.38 -12.67
CA ASP A 105 3.42 -9.81 -12.61
C ASP A 105 2.55 -10.14 -11.38
N PRO A 106 1.74 -11.21 -11.44
CA PRO A 106 1.09 -11.76 -10.26
C PRO A 106 2.10 -12.05 -9.15
N VAL A 107 1.71 -11.86 -7.90
CA VAL A 107 2.59 -12.20 -6.77
C VAL A 107 2.55 -13.70 -6.49
N ARG A 108 3.69 -14.28 -6.11
CA ARG A 108 3.78 -15.70 -5.77
C ARG A 108 3.23 -15.94 -4.36
N ARG A 109 2.25 -16.83 -4.21
CA ARG A 109 1.73 -17.22 -2.89
C ARG A 109 2.77 -18.03 -2.13
N VAL A 110 3.02 -17.66 -0.88
CA VAL A 110 3.82 -18.45 0.08
C VAL A 110 3.10 -18.46 1.42
N GLN A 111 2.97 -19.63 2.03
CA GLN A 111 2.46 -19.75 3.39
C GLN A 111 3.63 -19.87 4.36
N ILE A 112 3.63 -19.04 5.41
CA ILE A 112 4.59 -19.13 6.51
C ILE A 112 3.86 -19.33 7.84
N PRO A 113 4.40 -20.13 8.77
CA PRO A 113 3.79 -20.31 10.08
C PRO A 113 3.85 -19.03 10.91
N LYS A 114 2.77 -18.72 11.63
CA LYS A 114 2.76 -17.64 12.63
C LYS A 114 3.33 -18.15 13.96
N PRO A 115 3.99 -17.29 14.77
CA PRO A 115 4.50 -17.68 16.09
C PRO A 115 3.41 -18.21 17.06
N GLY A 116 2.16 -17.78 16.92
CA GLY A 116 1.02 -18.19 17.75
C GLY A 116 0.11 -19.25 17.13
N GLY A 117 0.54 -19.93 16.06
CA GLY A 117 -0.28 -20.90 15.33
C GLY A 117 -1.03 -20.30 14.14
N GLY A 118 -1.40 -21.16 13.19
CA GLY A 118 -1.97 -20.79 11.90
C GLY A 118 -0.93 -20.35 10.87
N MET A 119 -1.41 -20.10 9.64
CA MET A 119 -0.58 -19.69 8.50
C MET A 119 -0.77 -18.21 8.18
N ARG A 120 0.30 -17.55 7.75
CA ARG A 120 0.29 -16.23 7.14
C ARG A 120 0.60 -16.39 5.66
N GLU A 121 -0.29 -15.85 4.84
CA GLU A 121 -0.09 -15.79 3.41
C GLU A 121 0.77 -14.57 3.06
N LEU A 122 1.80 -14.81 2.26
CA LEU A 122 2.64 -13.78 1.68
C LEU A 122 2.45 -13.79 0.16
N GLY A 123 2.47 -12.60 -0.41
CA GLY A 123 2.54 -12.40 -1.85
C GLY A 123 3.92 -11.87 -2.20
N ILE A 124 4.77 -12.70 -2.80
CA ILE A 124 6.14 -12.31 -3.17
C ILE A 124 6.13 -11.80 -4.63
N PRO A 125 6.33 -10.49 -4.87
CA PRO A 125 6.45 -9.97 -6.24
C PRO A 125 7.76 -10.43 -6.89
N THR A 126 7.86 -10.31 -8.22
CA THR A 126 9.13 -10.51 -8.93
C THR A 126 10.20 -9.53 -8.44
N VAL A 127 11.47 -9.85 -8.65
CA VAL A 127 12.56 -8.94 -8.26
C VAL A 127 12.46 -7.62 -9.04
N THR A 128 12.05 -7.65 -10.31
CA THR A 128 11.77 -6.46 -11.12
C THR A 128 10.66 -5.61 -10.50
N ASP A 129 9.54 -6.23 -10.10
CA ASP A 129 8.45 -5.51 -9.45
C ASP A 129 8.86 -4.90 -8.12
N ARG A 130 9.62 -5.64 -7.30
CA ARG A 130 10.17 -5.09 -6.04
C ARG A 130 11.09 -3.91 -6.28
N LEU A 131 11.89 -3.94 -7.35
CA LEU A 131 12.74 -2.81 -7.73
C LEU A 131 11.91 -1.57 -8.06
N VAL A 132 10.86 -1.70 -8.87
CA VAL A 132 9.98 -0.58 -9.25
C VAL A 132 9.20 -0.07 -8.02
N GLN A 133 8.62 -0.96 -7.22
CA GLN A 133 7.93 -0.59 -5.97
C GLN A 133 8.84 0.14 -5.00
N GLN A 134 10.09 -0.31 -4.84
CA GLN A 134 11.08 0.33 -3.99
C GLN A 134 11.49 1.71 -4.50
N ALA A 135 11.57 1.87 -5.83
CA ALA A 135 11.87 3.16 -6.45
C ALA A 135 10.72 4.16 -6.26
N LEU A 136 9.47 3.71 -6.36
CA LEU A 136 8.28 4.51 -6.04
C LEU A 136 8.27 4.91 -4.56
N LEU A 137 8.52 3.97 -3.65
CA LEU A 137 8.56 4.26 -2.22
C LEU A 137 9.55 5.38 -1.89
N GLN A 138 10.73 5.38 -2.51
CA GLN A 138 11.78 6.38 -2.26
C GLN A 138 11.35 7.81 -2.61
N VAL A 139 10.50 7.99 -3.62
CA VAL A 139 10.02 9.32 -4.04
C VAL A 139 8.71 9.72 -3.35
N LEU A 140 7.89 8.73 -2.96
CA LEU A 140 6.60 8.97 -2.31
C LEU A 140 6.73 9.19 -0.81
N GLN A 141 7.61 8.44 -0.15
CA GLN A 141 7.76 8.49 1.31
C GLN A 141 8.09 9.90 1.83
N PRO A 142 9.02 10.68 1.24
CA PRO A 142 9.29 12.05 1.70
C PRO A 142 8.09 13.02 1.54
N LYS A 143 7.13 12.70 0.67
CA LYS A 143 5.94 13.53 0.44
C LYS A 143 4.79 13.16 1.37
N ILE A 144 4.66 11.88 1.70
CA ILE A 144 3.55 11.36 2.52
C ILE A 144 3.92 11.35 4.00
N ASP A 145 5.14 10.98 4.35
CA ASP A 145 5.54 10.76 5.76
C ASP A 145 5.33 11.98 6.67
N PRO A 146 5.64 13.22 6.25
CA PRO A 146 5.44 14.41 7.08
C PRO A 146 3.97 14.65 7.47
N ALA A 147 3.02 14.08 6.73
CA ALA A 147 1.61 14.23 7.00
C ALA A 147 1.04 13.21 8.00
N PHE A 148 1.81 12.18 8.37
CA PHE A 148 1.37 11.20 9.36
C PHE A 148 1.42 11.78 10.77
N SER A 149 0.47 11.33 11.61
CA SER A 149 0.43 11.65 13.03
C SER A 149 1.78 11.38 13.71
N GLU A 150 2.14 12.22 14.68
CA GLU A 150 3.34 12.04 15.51
C GLU A 150 3.28 10.75 16.34
N HIS A 151 2.07 10.25 16.63
CA HIS A 151 1.82 9.00 17.35
C HIS A 151 1.77 7.77 16.41
N SER A 152 2.10 7.93 15.13
CA SER A 152 2.25 6.83 14.19
C SER A 152 3.73 6.40 14.12
N PHE A 153 4.03 5.18 14.58
CA PHE A 153 5.41 4.68 14.72
C PHE A 153 5.77 3.55 13.76
N GLY A 154 4.79 2.82 13.22
CA GLY A 154 5.01 1.65 12.37
C GLY A 154 5.48 2.01 10.97
N PHE A 155 6.46 1.28 10.44
CA PHE A 155 6.93 1.36 9.04
C PHE A 155 7.42 2.74 8.56
N ARG A 156 7.81 3.63 9.50
CA ARG A 156 8.26 4.99 9.18
C ARG A 156 9.78 5.17 9.39
N PRO A 157 10.46 5.94 8.52
CA PRO A 157 11.87 6.27 8.74
C PRO A 157 12.05 7.04 10.05
N GLY A 158 13.09 6.68 10.82
CA GLY A 158 13.42 7.37 12.07
C GLY A 158 12.44 7.12 13.23
N ARG A 159 11.47 6.21 13.09
CA ARG A 159 10.56 5.80 14.18
C ARG A 159 10.67 4.31 14.45
N ARG A 160 10.57 3.93 15.71
CA ARG A 160 10.74 2.54 16.17
C ARG A 160 9.68 2.17 17.22
N ALA A 161 9.46 0.86 17.41
CA ALA A 161 8.53 0.35 18.41
C ALA A 161 8.85 0.84 19.83
N HIS A 162 10.14 1.01 20.16
CA HIS A 162 10.56 1.57 21.43
C HIS A 162 10.01 2.99 21.67
N ASP A 163 9.90 3.82 20.63
CA ASP A 163 9.35 5.18 20.75
C ASP A 163 7.87 5.14 21.12
N ALA A 164 7.12 4.18 20.55
CA ALA A 164 5.72 3.94 20.88
C ALA A 164 5.54 3.53 22.34
N VAL A 165 6.39 2.62 22.83
CA VAL A 165 6.37 2.17 24.24
C VAL A 165 6.72 3.32 25.20
N LEU A 166 7.71 4.14 24.86
CA LEU A 166 8.06 5.32 25.67
C LEU A 166 6.92 6.34 25.70
N ASN A 167 6.23 6.55 24.58
CA ASN A 167 5.07 7.45 24.52
C ASN A 167 3.90 6.90 25.36
N ALA A 168 3.59 5.61 25.24
CA ALA A 168 2.57 4.94 26.06
C ALA A 168 2.87 5.04 27.57
N ARG A 169 4.14 4.87 27.96
CA ARG A 169 4.57 5.03 29.36
C ARG A 169 4.30 6.43 29.90
N ARG A 170 4.44 7.48 29.08
CA ARG A 170 4.15 8.86 29.52
C ARG A 170 2.67 9.03 29.86
N TYR A 171 1.75 8.49 29.04
CA TYR A 171 0.32 8.53 29.37
C TYR A 171 0.00 7.87 30.72
N VAL A 172 0.64 6.73 31.02
CA VAL A 172 0.48 6.08 32.33
C VAL A 172 0.98 6.96 33.48
N GLN A 173 2.11 7.65 33.27
CA GLN A 173 2.67 8.59 34.25
C GLN A 173 1.79 9.84 34.46
N ASP A 174 1.13 10.30 33.40
CA ASP A 174 0.19 11.43 33.42
C ASP A 174 -1.18 11.06 34.03
N GLY A 175 -1.38 9.79 34.42
CA GLY A 175 -2.57 9.33 35.13
C GLY A 175 -3.59 8.58 34.28
N TYR A 176 -3.33 8.38 32.97
CA TYR A 176 -4.18 7.56 32.10
C TYR A 176 -3.92 6.07 32.35
N ARG A 177 -4.81 5.42 33.10
CA ARG A 177 -4.63 4.03 33.56
C ARG A 177 -5.43 2.99 32.80
N VAL A 178 -6.32 3.42 31.91
CA VAL A 178 -7.14 2.53 31.08
C VAL A 178 -6.59 2.56 29.66
N VAL A 179 -6.36 1.38 29.09
CA VAL A 179 -5.94 1.19 27.70
C VAL A 179 -7.10 0.62 26.92
N VAL A 180 -7.41 1.25 25.78
CA VAL A 180 -8.35 0.70 24.80
C VAL A 180 -7.52 0.04 23.71
N ASP A 181 -7.42 -1.28 23.75
CA ASP A 181 -6.67 -2.06 22.77
C ASP A 181 -7.59 -2.43 21.59
N VAL A 182 -7.22 -1.99 20.40
CA VAL A 182 -7.98 -2.21 19.16
C VAL A 182 -7.03 -2.73 18.10
N ASP A 183 -7.27 -3.96 17.65
CA ASP A 183 -6.55 -4.59 16.54
C ASP A 183 -7.48 -4.84 15.35
N LEU A 184 -6.94 -4.70 14.14
CA LEU A 184 -7.67 -4.93 12.90
C LEU A 184 -7.36 -6.32 12.36
N GLU A 185 -8.35 -7.21 12.42
CA GLU A 185 -8.24 -8.55 11.88
C GLU A 185 -7.93 -8.51 10.38
N LYS A 186 -6.84 -9.17 9.97
CA LYS A 186 -6.44 -9.31 8.55
C LYS A 186 -6.37 -7.97 7.81
N PHE A 187 -5.82 -6.94 8.46
CA PHE A 187 -5.72 -5.57 7.92
C PHE A 187 -5.35 -5.52 6.43
N PHE A 188 -4.22 -6.14 6.06
CA PHE A 188 -3.73 -6.12 4.68
C PHE A 188 -4.59 -6.91 3.70
N ASP A 189 -5.41 -7.85 4.15
CA ASP A 189 -6.24 -8.66 3.27
C ASP A 189 -7.58 -7.95 2.94
N ARG A 190 -8.02 -7.02 3.80
CA ARG A 190 -9.31 -6.31 3.71
C ARG A 190 -9.19 -4.84 3.26
N VAL A 191 -8.02 -4.40 2.78
CA VAL A 191 -7.84 -3.02 2.30
C VAL A 191 -8.66 -2.78 1.02
N ASN A 192 -9.68 -1.95 1.09
CA ASN A 192 -10.44 -1.55 -0.09
C ASN A 192 -9.59 -0.66 -1.03
N HIS A 193 -9.46 -1.07 -2.30
CA HIS A 193 -8.59 -0.39 -3.27
C HIS A 193 -9.08 1.02 -3.60
N ASP A 194 -10.38 1.25 -3.70
CA ASP A 194 -10.93 2.55 -4.08
C ASP A 194 -10.74 3.58 -2.96
N ILE A 195 -11.00 3.19 -1.72
CA ILE A 195 -10.74 4.04 -0.53
C ILE A 195 -9.25 4.37 -0.41
N LEU A 196 -8.37 3.38 -0.60
CA LEU A 196 -6.93 3.61 -0.55
C LEU A 196 -6.48 4.58 -1.66
N MET A 197 -6.96 4.36 -2.89
CA MET A 197 -6.60 5.19 -4.02
C MET A 197 -7.14 6.62 -3.90
N ASP A 198 -8.34 6.83 -3.34
CA ASP A 198 -8.87 8.16 -3.02
C ASP A 198 -7.97 8.91 -2.02
N ARG A 199 -7.54 8.23 -0.95
CA ARG A 199 -6.63 8.82 0.04
C ARG A 199 -5.29 9.19 -0.57
N LEU A 200 -4.75 8.35 -1.46
CA LEU A 200 -3.50 8.63 -2.17
C LEU A 200 -3.64 9.80 -3.14
N SER A 201 -4.74 9.88 -3.89
CA SER A 201 -4.95 10.97 -4.87
C SER A 201 -5.08 12.35 -4.24
N ARG A 202 -5.41 12.45 -2.95
CA ARG A 202 -5.42 13.72 -2.20
C ARG A 202 -4.00 14.25 -1.90
N ARG A 203 -2.96 13.43 -2.10
CA ARG A 203 -1.57 13.76 -1.75
C ARG A 203 -0.61 13.63 -2.93
N ILE A 204 -1.02 12.93 -3.99
CA ILE A 204 -0.21 12.62 -5.16
C ILE A 204 -1.01 13.03 -6.39
N ASP A 205 -0.52 14.04 -7.11
CA ASP A 205 -1.17 14.52 -8.34
C ASP A 205 -0.74 13.75 -9.60
N ASP A 206 0.35 12.97 -9.52
CA ASP A 206 0.86 12.19 -10.64
C ASP A 206 -0.04 10.98 -10.96
N LYS A 207 -0.90 11.16 -11.97
CA LYS A 207 -1.84 10.14 -12.46
C LYS A 207 -1.13 8.87 -12.96
N ALA A 208 0.10 8.96 -13.46
CA ALA A 208 0.84 7.79 -13.93
C ALA A 208 1.30 6.93 -12.74
N VAL A 209 1.76 7.57 -11.65
CA VAL A 209 2.07 6.88 -10.40
C VAL A 209 0.82 6.24 -9.80
N LEU A 210 -0.29 6.97 -9.67
CA LEU A 210 -1.53 6.43 -9.13
C LEU A 210 -2.02 5.21 -9.94
N ARG A 211 -1.95 5.29 -11.27
CA ARG A 211 -2.30 4.17 -12.15
C ARG A 211 -1.40 2.95 -11.92
N LEU A 212 -0.10 3.15 -11.74
CA LEU A 212 0.85 2.07 -11.49
C LEU A 212 0.63 1.43 -10.11
N ILE A 213 0.35 2.23 -9.08
CA ILE A 213 -0.01 1.73 -7.74
C ILE A 213 -1.28 0.88 -7.83
N ARG A 214 -2.33 1.35 -8.50
CA ARG A 214 -3.55 0.57 -8.68
C ARG A 214 -3.28 -0.75 -9.38
N ARG A 215 -2.38 -0.78 -10.37
CA ARG A 215 -1.98 -2.04 -11.04
C ARG A 215 -1.28 -3.02 -10.10
N TYR A 216 -0.47 -2.53 -9.17
CA TYR A 216 0.12 -3.38 -8.13
C TYR A 216 -0.91 -3.93 -7.15
N LEU A 217 -1.93 -3.15 -6.81
CA LEU A 217 -3.02 -3.59 -5.92
C LEU A 217 -3.86 -4.71 -6.54
N VAL A 218 -4.19 -4.59 -7.82
CA VAL A 218 -5.01 -5.57 -8.56
C VAL A 218 -4.18 -6.73 -9.14
N ALA A 219 -2.85 -6.67 -9.05
CA ALA A 219 -2.00 -7.78 -9.48
C ALA A 219 -2.41 -9.04 -8.73
N GLY A 220 -2.80 -10.07 -9.48
CA GLY A 220 -3.34 -11.30 -8.92
C GLY A 220 -2.31 -12.06 -8.08
N ILE A 221 -2.78 -13.12 -7.43
CA ILE A 221 -1.91 -14.09 -6.74
C ILE A 221 -1.78 -15.32 -7.63
N MET A 222 -0.56 -15.72 -7.93
CA MET A 222 -0.28 -17.00 -8.58
C MET A 222 -0.27 -18.09 -7.52
N ASP A 223 -1.15 -19.07 -7.70
CA ASP A 223 -1.25 -20.26 -6.84
C ASP A 223 -1.46 -21.50 -7.70
N GLY A 224 -0.58 -22.49 -7.56
CA GLY A 224 -0.66 -23.74 -8.32
C GLY A 224 -0.68 -23.58 -9.86
N GLY A 225 -0.18 -22.47 -10.41
CA GLY A 225 -0.22 -22.17 -11.85
C GLY A 225 -1.47 -21.42 -12.32
N VAL A 226 -2.39 -21.09 -11.40
CA VAL A 226 -3.59 -20.30 -11.69
C VAL A 226 -3.44 -18.90 -11.09
N VAL A 227 -3.82 -17.88 -11.86
CA VAL A 227 -3.87 -16.49 -11.38
C VAL A 227 -5.23 -16.22 -10.75
N MET A 228 -5.25 -16.02 -9.43
CA MET A 228 -6.43 -15.57 -8.69
C MET A 228 -6.49 -14.03 -8.73
N GLN A 229 -7.62 -13.50 -9.22
CA GLN A 229 -7.87 -12.06 -9.20
C GLN A 229 -8.10 -11.54 -7.78
N ARG A 230 -7.77 -10.27 -7.54
CA ARG A 230 -7.96 -9.60 -6.27
C ARG A 230 -8.86 -8.38 -6.43
N TYR A 231 -9.84 -8.29 -5.53
CA TYR A 231 -10.75 -7.15 -5.44
C TYR A 231 -10.50 -6.31 -4.18
N GLU A 232 -9.76 -6.85 -3.20
CA GLU A 232 -9.35 -6.16 -1.99
C GLU A 232 -7.99 -6.66 -1.45
N GLY A 233 -7.46 -5.89 -0.49
CA GLY A 233 -6.20 -6.11 0.18
C GLY A 233 -4.96 -5.68 -0.61
N THR A 234 -3.80 -5.72 0.03
CA THR A 234 -2.50 -5.49 -0.58
C THR A 234 -1.61 -6.72 -0.38
N PRO A 235 -0.71 -7.05 -1.32
CA PRO A 235 0.16 -8.23 -1.20
C PRO A 235 1.20 -8.04 -0.09
N GLN A 236 1.14 -8.88 0.93
CA GLN A 236 2.11 -8.85 2.03
C GLN A 236 3.47 -9.35 1.52
N GLY A 237 4.41 -8.43 1.28
CA GLY A 237 5.75 -8.76 0.76
C GLY A 237 6.30 -7.78 -0.29
N GLY A 238 5.48 -6.84 -0.75
CA GLY A 238 5.93 -5.74 -1.60
C GLY A 238 6.61 -4.62 -0.80
N PRO A 239 7.64 -3.95 -1.33
CA PRO A 239 8.19 -2.75 -0.67
C PRO A 239 7.20 -1.59 -0.52
N LEU A 240 6.14 -1.52 -1.34
CA LEU A 240 5.20 -0.40 -1.39
C LEU A 240 3.89 -0.65 -0.61
N THR A 241 3.72 -1.85 -0.05
CA THR A 241 2.55 -2.26 0.74
C THR A 241 2.80 -2.10 2.22
#